data_AF-A0A956W4Z8-F1
#
_entry.id   AF-A0A956W4Z8-F1
#
_cell.length_a   1.000
_cell.length_b   1.000
_cell.length_c   1.000
_cell.angle_alpha   90.00
_cell.angle_beta   90.00
_cell.angle_gamma   90.00
#
_symmetry.space_group_name_H-M   'P 1'
#
loop_
_entity.id
_entity.type
_entity.pdbx_description
1 polymer ?
#
loop_
_entity_poly.entity_id
_entity_poly.type
_entity_poly.pdbx_seq_one_letter_code
_entity_poly.pdbx_strand_id
1 'polypeptide(L)' 'YIDWMRSCSHITVTNHPAISVPAGFTAEGLPVGLQIVGRFRDDFGVLQMANAYEEATNVWRRRPAIAE' A
#
# COMPACT_ATOMS: atom_id res chain seq x y z
N TYR A 1 -19.33 -5.04 9.06
CA TYR A 1 -19.50 -4.01 8.00
C TYR A 1 -18.22 -3.23 7.78
N ILE A 2 -17.58 -2.70 8.83
CA ILE A 2 -16.31 -1.94 8.73
C ILE A 2 -15.05 -2.82 8.87
N ASP A 3 -15.19 -4.14 8.84
CA ASP A 3 -14.07 -5.07 9.08
C ASP A 3 -12.93 -4.90 8.07
N TRP A 4 -13.26 -4.51 6.84
CA TRP A 4 -12.28 -4.20 5.80
C TRP A 4 -11.45 -2.94 6.12
N MET A 5 -11.97 -2.01 6.92
CA MET A 5 -11.25 -0.79 7.34
C MET A 5 -10.35 -1.03 8.55
N ARG A 6 -10.45 -2.20 9.20
CA ARG A 6 -9.85 -2.44 10.52
C ARG A 6 -8.36 -2.09 10.58
N SER A 7 -7.60 -2.45 9.55
CA SER A 7 -6.16 -2.12 9.46
C SER A 7 -5.93 -0.61 9.41
N CYS A 8 -6.61 0.11 8.52
CA CYS A 8 -6.44 1.55 8.34
C CYS A 8 -6.93 2.34 9.56
N SER A 9 -8.07 1.95 10.14
CA SER A 9 -8.66 2.62 11.31
C SER A 9 -7.76 2.56 12.54
N HIS A 10 -7.05 1.45 12.76
CA HIS A 10 -6.08 1.33 13.86
C HIS A 10 -4.88 2.27 13.65
N ILE A 11 -4.46 2.50 12.42
CA ILE A 11 -3.32 3.38 12.12
C ILE A 11 -3.72 4.86 12.21
N THR A 12 -4.91 5.24 11.74
CA THR A 12 -5.39 6.64 11.76
C THR A 12 -5.28 7.27 13.14
N VAL A 13 -5.70 6.56 14.20
CA VAL A 13 -5.68 7.10 15.57
C VAL A 13 -4.26 7.31 16.12
N THR A 14 -3.25 6.70 15.51
CA THR A 14 -1.85 6.83 15.95
C THR A 14 -1.12 8.02 15.32
N ASN A 15 -1.69 8.67 14.29
CA ASN A 15 -1.04 9.73 13.52
C ASN A 15 0.35 9.35 12.93
N HIS A 16 0.60 8.06 12.70
CA HIS A 16 1.82 7.62 12.02
C HIS A 16 1.66 7.74 10.49
N PRO A 17 2.72 8.10 9.76
CA PRO A 17 2.69 8.12 8.31
C PRO A 17 2.48 6.70 7.78
N ALA A 18 1.59 6.57 6.79
CA ALA A 18 1.28 5.29 6.16
C ALA A 18 1.07 5.48 4.65
N ILE A 19 1.46 4.48 3.88
CA ILE A 19 1.28 4.42 2.42
C ILE A 19 0.79 3.03 2.01
N SER A 20 -0.03 2.96 0.96
CA SER A 20 -0.44 1.71 0.32
C SER A 20 0.25 1.59 -1.03
N VAL A 21 0.93 0.47 -1.27
CA VAL A 21 1.60 0.15 -2.55
C VAL A 21 1.03 -1.12 -3.19
N PRO A 22 1.01 -1.25 -4.52
CA PRO A 22 0.52 -2.45 -5.20
C PRO A 22 1.39 -3.67 -4.87
N ALA A 23 0.80 -4.72 -4.30
CA ALA A 23 1.53 -5.91 -3.85
C ALA A 23 1.30 -7.15 -4.70
N GLY A 24 0.27 -7.15 -5.53
CA GLY A 24 0.02 -8.21 -6.49
C GLY A 24 -1.43 -8.25 -6.90
N PHE A 25 -1.83 -9.40 -7.42
CA PHE A 25 -3.21 -9.66 -7.80
C PHE A 25 -3.62 -11.03 -7.26
N THR A 26 -4.89 -11.18 -6.89
CA THR A 26 -5.47 -12.48 -6.56
C THR A 26 -5.54 -13.36 -7.82
N ALA A 27 -5.87 -14.65 -7.65
CA ALA A 27 -6.06 -15.56 -8.78
C ALA A 27 -7.19 -15.08 -9.72
N GLU A 28 -8.19 -14.39 -9.16
CA GLU A 28 -9.31 -13.79 -9.88
C GLU A 28 -8.97 -12.41 -10.49
N GLY A 29 -7.72 -11.95 -10.35
CA GLY A 29 -7.24 -10.70 -10.94
C GLY A 29 -7.59 -9.44 -10.14
N LEU A 30 -8.00 -9.55 -8.88
CA LEU A 30 -8.26 -8.40 -8.03
C LEU A 30 -6.95 -7.82 -7.46
N PRO A 31 -6.76 -6.49 -7.41
CA PRO A 31 -5.54 -5.89 -6.89
C PRO A 31 -5.41 -6.11 -5.38
N VAL A 32 -4.19 -6.43 -4.93
CA VAL A 32 -3.81 -6.55 -3.52
C VAL A 32 -2.87 -5.41 -3.17
N GLY A 33 -3.12 -4.72 -2.05
CA GLY A 33 -2.28 -3.63 -1.53
C GLY A 33 -1.50 -4.05 -0.28
N LEU A 34 -0.26 -3.54 -0.16
CA LEU A 34 0.55 -3.62 1.04
C LEU A 34 0.56 -2.25 1.73
N GLN A 35 0.19 -2.20 3.00
CA GLN A 35 0.27 -0.99 3.82
C GLN A 35 1.60 -0.96 4.58
N ILE A 36 2.40 0.08 4.34
CA ILE A 36 3.65 0.36 5.05
C ILE A 36 3.36 1.47 6.05
N VAL A 37 3.71 1.26 7.33
CA VAL A 37 3.53 2.25 8.40
C VAL A 37 4.90 2.60 8.96
N GLY A 38 5.26 3.87 8.90
CA GLY A 38 6.53 4.38 9.40
C GLY A 38 6.46 4.85 10.84
N ARG A 39 7.58 5.36 11.35
CA ARG A 39 7.65 6.02 12.65
C ARG A 39 6.93 7.37 12.59
N PHE A 40 6.50 7.86 13.76
CA PHE A 40 5.89 9.19 13.86
C PHE A 40 6.75 10.27 13.20
N ARG A 41 6.16 11.04 12.27
CA ARG A 41 6.80 12.10 11.47
C ARG A 41 7.93 11.66 10.52
N ASP A 42 8.00 10.37 10.18
CA ASP A 42 8.99 9.81 9.25
C ASP A 42 8.39 9.55 7.86
N ASP A 43 7.74 10.57 7.28
CA ASP A 43 7.13 10.50 5.96
C ASP A 43 8.15 10.15 4.86
N PHE A 44 9.36 10.69 4.97
CA PHE A 44 10.44 10.43 4.02
C PHE A 44 10.90 8.97 4.08
N GLY A 45 11.07 8.38 5.26
CA GLY A 45 11.42 6.96 5.40
C GLY A 45 10.34 6.04 4.81
N VAL A 46 9.06 6.39 4.97
CA VAL A 46 7.95 5.65 4.35
C VAL A 46 8.03 5.70 2.82
N LEU A 47 8.30 6.87 2.24
CA LEU A 47 8.47 7.03 0.79
C LEU A 47 9.68 6.27 0.26
N GLN A 48 10.81 6.29 0.97
CA GLN A 48 12.00 5.50 0.60
C GLN A 48 11.70 3.99 0.59
N MET A 49 10.99 3.49 1.60
CA MET A 49 10.60 2.08 1.65
C MET A 49 9.64 1.71 0.53
N ALA A 50 8.66 2.57 0.23
CA ALA A 50 7.72 2.37 -0.87
C ALA A 50 8.44 2.30 -2.23
N ASN A 51 9.37 3.22 -2.48
CA ASN A 51 10.17 3.23 -3.71
C ASN A 51 11.04 1.99 -3.84
N ALA A 52 11.76 1.59 -2.77
CA ALA A 52 12.56 0.37 -2.77
C ALA A 52 11.70 -0.89 -3.05
N TYR A 53 10.49 -0.94 -2.48
CA TYR A 53 9.54 -2.01 -2.74
C TYR A 53 9.07 -2.04 -4.21
N GLU A 54 8.75 -0.88 -4.78
CA GLU A 54 8.33 -0.76 -6.17
C GLU A 54 9.44 -1.15 -7.17
N GLU A 55 10.69 -0.77 -6.88
CA GLU A 55 11.86 -1.14 -7.67
C GLU A 55 12.12 -2.65 -7.64
N ALA A 56 11.97 -3.27 -6.46
CA ALA A 56 12.18 -4.70 -6.29
C ALA A 56 11.08 -5.56 -6.95
N THR A 57 9.83 -5.10 -6.94
CA THR A 57 8.68 -5.93 -7.33
C THR A 57 8.10 -5.60 -8.70
N ASN A 58 8.21 -4.34 -9.15
CA ASN A 58 7.63 -3.82 -10.40
C ASN A 58 6.13 -4.10 -10.59
N VAL A 59 5.39 -4.47 -9.54
CA VAL A 59 3.95 -4.82 -9.60
C VAL A 59 3.11 -3.64 -10.09
N TRP A 60 3.48 -2.42 -9.71
CA TRP A 60 2.84 -1.17 -10.10
C TRP A 60 2.78 -0.95 -11.62
N ARG A 61 3.60 -1.65 -12.42
CA ARG A 61 3.60 -1.52 -13.89
C ARG A 61 2.40 -2.20 -14.55
N ARG A 62 1.72 -3.14 -13.87
CA ARG A 62 0.56 -3.84 -14.44
C ARG A 62 -0.65 -2.91 -14.46
N ARG A 63 -1.16 -2.64 -15.67
CA ARG A 63 -2.35 -1.81 -15.88
C ARG A 63 -3.65 -2.65 -15.83
N PRO A 64 -4.76 -2.07 -15.37
CA PRO A 64 -6.07 -2.71 -15.45
C PRO A 64 -6.58 -2.73 -16.90
N ALA A 65 -7.34 -3.77 -17.26
CA ALA A 65 -7.85 -3.96 -18.62
C ALA A 65 -8.90 -2.93 -19.07
N ILE A 66 -9.48 -2.17 -18.13
CA ILE A 66 -10.49 -1.14 -18.42
C ILE A 66 -9.90 0.23 -18.79
N ALA A 67 -8.57 0.36 -18.78
CA ALA A 67 -7.87 1.62 -19.04
C ALA A 67 -7.43 1.78 -20.51
N GLU A 68 -8.23 1.25 -21.44
CA GLU A 68 -8.06 1.42 -22.90
C GLU A 68 -9.05 2.45 -23.45
#